data_AF-A0A838FWD8-F1
#
_entry.id   AF-A0A838FWD8-F1
#
_cell.length_a   1.000
_cell.length_b   1.000
_cell.length_c   1.000
_cell.angle_alpha   90.00
_cell.angle_beta   90.00
_cell.angle_gamma   90.00
#
_symmetry.space_group_name_H-M   'P 1'
#
loop_
_entity.id
_entity.type
_entity.pdbx_description
1 polymer ?
#
loop_
_entity_poly.entity_id
_entity_poly.type
_entity_poly.pdbx_seq_one_letter_code
_entity_poly.pdbx_strand_id
1 'polypeptide(L)'
;MPGAKARAIVNRAGQLWAFAVAMKEGDLVVMPRKLTSQLALGRVTGPYRYQKLGEEDRHTRPVSWERPDVPRTAFEQDLLHSFGAFMTVCNISRNDAERRVAVVLAGKEDPGPRVGLGNAKKPGVSPPVIEPEEVPDLGQLAHDQIVAHIQARFAGHALATLVDAVLQADGWVTKVSPPGADGGVDILGGRGSLGLDEPRLCVQVKSQNSPADVTVYRTLQGTMQTYKAEQGLLVCWGGFNKVVLAESRQGHFSVRLWDSRDVVEAIYRTYEHLPAEIQAELPLKRVWMLVPEDTEA
;
A
#
# COMPACT_ATOMS: atom_id res chain seq x y z
N MET A 1 -34.80 -9.26 -6.18
CA MET A 1 -34.14 -10.55 -5.85
C MET A 1 -34.99 -11.26 -4.82
N PRO A 2 -35.51 -12.46 -5.10
CA PRO A 2 -36.26 -13.24 -4.12
C PRO A 2 -35.33 -13.65 -2.97
N GLY A 3 -35.65 -13.29 -1.72
CA GLY A 3 -34.93 -13.77 -0.52
C GLY A 3 -33.90 -12.83 0.14
N ALA A 4 -33.56 -11.68 -0.47
CA ALA A 4 -32.58 -10.76 0.12
C ALA A 4 -33.19 -9.91 1.26
N LYS A 5 -32.45 -9.74 2.37
CA LYS A 5 -32.85 -8.85 3.48
C LYS A 5 -33.05 -7.42 2.98
N ALA A 6 -34.08 -6.72 3.47
CA ALA A 6 -34.45 -5.37 3.00
C ALA A 6 -33.27 -4.37 2.98
N ARG A 7 -32.38 -4.44 3.98
CA ARG A 7 -31.18 -3.59 4.07
C ARG A 7 -30.15 -3.86 2.96
N ALA A 8 -30.00 -5.11 2.52
CA ALA A 8 -29.10 -5.48 1.42
C ALA A 8 -29.62 -4.96 0.07
N ILE A 9 -30.94 -4.97 -0.13
CA ILE A 9 -31.57 -4.44 -1.34
C ILE A 9 -31.34 -2.92 -1.44
N VAL A 10 -31.54 -2.20 -0.34
CA VAL A 10 -31.31 -0.74 -0.28
C VAL A 10 -29.84 -0.41 -0.54
N ASN A 11 -28.89 -1.16 0.06
CA ASN A 11 -27.46 -0.95 -0.19
C ASN A 11 -27.10 -1.18 -1.66
N ARG A 12 -27.54 -2.29 -2.27
CA ARG A 12 -27.27 -2.60 -3.70
C ARG A 12 -27.87 -1.53 -4.63
N ALA A 13 -29.08 -1.07 -4.35
CA ALA A 13 -29.70 0.01 -5.12
C ALA A 13 -28.93 1.33 -4.97
N GLY A 14 -28.48 1.65 -3.76
CA GLY A 14 -27.65 2.83 -3.49
C GLY A 14 -26.30 2.80 -4.21
N GLN A 15 -25.64 1.64 -4.24
CA GLN A 15 -24.40 1.41 -4.99
C GLN A 15 -24.57 1.65 -6.49
N LEU A 16 -25.60 1.04 -7.08
CA LEU A 16 -25.87 1.22 -8.50
C LEU A 16 -26.25 2.66 -8.82
N TRP A 17 -27.03 3.32 -7.97
CA TRP A 17 -27.39 4.72 -8.15
C TRP A 17 -26.17 5.65 -8.04
N ALA A 18 -25.31 5.43 -7.05
CA ALA A 18 -24.08 6.19 -6.87
C ALA A 18 -23.17 6.08 -8.10
N PHE A 19 -23.00 4.86 -8.62
CA PHE A 19 -22.16 4.61 -9.79
C PHE A 19 -22.80 5.07 -11.11
N ALA A 20 -24.06 4.74 -11.37
CA ALA A 20 -24.69 4.99 -12.66
C ALA A 20 -25.19 6.43 -12.79
N VAL A 21 -25.72 7.04 -11.73
CA VAL A 21 -26.44 8.32 -11.78
C VAL A 21 -25.67 9.45 -11.07
N ALA A 22 -25.20 9.21 -9.84
CA ALA A 22 -24.61 10.28 -9.03
C ALA A 22 -23.24 10.71 -9.53
N MET A 23 -22.41 9.74 -9.94
CA MET A 23 -21.08 9.97 -10.50
C MET A 23 -21.19 10.65 -11.88
N LYS A 24 -20.47 11.75 -12.06
CA LYS A 24 -20.48 12.57 -13.28
C LYS A 24 -19.10 12.66 -13.91
N GLU A 25 -19.08 13.11 -15.16
CA GLU A 25 -17.83 13.42 -15.87
C GLU A 25 -17.11 14.58 -15.15
N GLY A 26 -15.80 14.43 -14.97
CA GLY A 26 -14.96 15.38 -14.23
C GLY A 26 -14.77 15.05 -12.74
N ASP A 27 -15.61 14.18 -12.17
CA ASP A 27 -15.49 13.77 -10.76
C ASP A 27 -14.15 13.07 -10.50
N LEU A 28 -13.58 13.34 -9.32
CA LEU A 28 -12.38 12.68 -8.84
C LEU A 28 -12.70 11.27 -8.35
N VAL A 29 -11.87 10.31 -8.75
CA VAL A 29 -11.98 8.91 -8.35
C VAL A 29 -10.70 8.50 -7.64
N VAL A 30 -10.88 7.90 -6.47
CA VAL A 30 -9.83 7.23 -5.70
C VAL A 30 -10.14 5.74 -5.71
N MET A 31 -9.19 4.92 -6.18
CA MET A 31 -9.33 3.47 -6.21
C MET A 31 -8.19 2.81 -5.43
N PRO A 32 -8.48 2.18 -4.29
CA PRO A 32 -7.52 1.33 -3.58
C PRO A 32 -7.13 0.10 -4.41
N ARG A 33 -5.84 -0.13 -4.61
CA ARG A 33 -5.32 -1.29 -5.33
C ARG A 33 -4.83 -2.33 -4.35
N LYS A 34 -5.67 -3.34 -4.08
CA LYS A 34 -5.41 -4.40 -3.10
C LYS A 34 -4.08 -5.17 -3.30
N LEU A 35 -3.63 -5.31 -4.55
CA LEU A 35 -2.41 -6.07 -4.88
C LEU A 35 -1.12 -5.31 -4.54
N THR A 36 -1.11 -3.98 -4.70
CA THR A 36 0.09 -3.15 -4.57
C THR A 36 0.05 -2.21 -3.38
N SER A 37 -0.99 -2.28 -2.54
CA SER A 37 -1.23 -1.38 -1.40
C SER A 37 -1.13 0.12 -1.74
N GLN A 38 -1.42 0.49 -3.00
CA GLN A 38 -1.37 1.86 -3.51
C GLN A 38 -2.77 2.39 -3.81
N LEU A 39 -2.89 3.71 -3.96
CA LEU A 39 -4.09 4.40 -4.42
C LEU A 39 -3.89 4.84 -5.87
N ALA A 40 -4.85 4.52 -6.72
CA ALA A 40 -4.97 5.13 -8.04
C ALA A 40 -5.89 6.35 -7.94
N LEU A 41 -5.39 7.50 -8.39
CA LEU A 41 -6.15 8.74 -8.46
C LEU A 41 -6.41 9.09 -9.93
N GLY A 42 -7.65 9.44 -10.25
CA GLY A 42 -8.05 9.77 -11.61
C GLY A 42 -9.33 10.59 -11.69
N ARG A 43 -9.76 10.84 -12.92
CA ARG A 43 -11.02 11.55 -13.23
C ARG A 43 -11.90 10.76 -14.15
N VAL A 44 -13.21 10.79 -13.90
CA VAL A 44 -14.21 10.21 -14.81
C VAL A 44 -14.21 11.00 -16.11
N THR A 45 -14.02 10.31 -17.24
CA THR A 45 -13.92 10.96 -18.57
C THR A 45 -15.12 10.74 -19.48
N GLY A 46 -16.13 10.02 -19.02
CA GLY A 46 -17.28 9.70 -19.86
C GLY A 46 -18.45 9.08 -19.11
N PRO A 47 -19.53 8.78 -19.84
CA PRO A 47 -20.78 8.32 -19.25
C PRO A 47 -20.70 6.87 -18.79
N TYR A 48 -21.64 6.50 -17.92
CA TYR A 48 -21.89 5.11 -17.57
C TYR A 48 -22.20 4.26 -18.81
N ARG A 49 -21.62 3.06 -18.88
CA ARG A 49 -21.89 2.06 -19.89
C ARG A 49 -22.15 0.72 -19.23
N TYR A 50 -23.04 -0.06 -19.83
CA TYR A 50 -23.20 -1.46 -19.53
C TYR A 50 -22.65 -2.22 -20.73
N GLN A 51 -21.52 -2.90 -20.56
CA GLN A 51 -20.82 -3.54 -21.65
C GLN A 51 -20.27 -4.90 -21.23
N LYS A 52 -20.17 -5.80 -22.20
CA LYS A 52 -19.55 -7.10 -22.00
C LYS A 52 -18.04 -6.95 -21.81
N LEU A 53 -17.55 -7.42 -20.67
CA LEU A 53 -16.12 -7.42 -20.35
C LEU A 53 -15.71 -8.84 -19.96
N GLY A 54 -15.06 -9.53 -20.90
CA GLY A 54 -14.86 -10.98 -20.79
C GLY A 54 -16.15 -11.73 -21.09
N GLU A 55 -16.53 -12.67 -20.22
CA GLU A 55 -17.75 -13.47 -20.37
C GLU A 55 -18.99 -12.82 -19.75
N GLU A 56 -18.82 -11.77 -18.93
CA GLU A 56 -19.90 -11.15 -18.15
C GLU A 56 -20.16 -9.70 -18.59
N ASP A 57 -21.42 -9.29 -18.48
CA ASP A 57 -21.80 -7.88 -18.62
C ASP A 57 -21.50 -7.13 -17.32
N ARG A 58 -20.81 -6.00 -17.45
CA ARG A 58 -20.35 -5.21 -16.29
C ARG A 58 -20.75 -3.74 -16.42
N HIS A 59 -21.03 -3.15 -15.27
CA HIS A 59 -21.19 -1.71 -15.10
C HIS A 59 -19.82 -1.04 -15.23
N THR A 60 -19.63 -0.16 -16.22
CA THR A 60 -18.35 0.50 -16.47
C THR A 60 -18.50 2.01 -16.60
N ARG A 61 -17.42 2.70 -16.23
CA ARG A 61 -17.22 4.13 -16.50
C ARG A 61 -15.77 4.33 -16.93
N PRO A 62 -15.51 5.09 -17.99
CA PRO A 62 -14.14 5.41 -18.38
C PRO A 62 -13.55 6.41 -17.38
N VAL A 63 -12.33 6.12 -16.93
CA VAL A 63 -11.57 6.93 -15.98
C VAL A 63 -10.17 7.16 -16.57
N SER A 64 -9.73 8.41 -16.58
CA SER A 64 -8.34 8.76 -16.85
C SER A 64 -7.56 8.71 -15.53
N TRP A 65 -6.70 7.70 -15.38
CA TRP A 65 -5.84 7.55 -14.21
C TRP A 65 -4.60 8.45 -14.37
N GLU A 66 -4.60 9.59 -13.68
CA GLU A 66 -3.51 10.56 -13.75
C GLU A 66 -2.33 10.16 -12.84
N ARG A 67 -2.62 9.57 -11.67
CA ARG A 67 -1.62 9.04 -10.74
C ARG A 67 -2.02 7.63 -10.25
N PRO A 68 -1.65 6.55 -10.96
CA PRO A 68 -2.13 5.20 -10.66
C PRO A 68 -1.41 4.48 -9.49
N ASP A 69 -0.28 5.02 -9.04
CA ASP A 69 0.65 4.37 -8.11
C ASP A 69 0.98 5.30 -6.91
N VAL A 70 -0.02 5.97 -6.32
CA VAL A 70 0.18 6.87 -5.17
C VAL A 70 0.29 6.05 -3.89
N PRO A 71 1.36 6.21 -3.08
CA PRO A 71 1.46 5.56 -1.76
C PRO A 71 0.30 5.99 -0.85
N ARG A 72 -0.25 5.07 -0.05
CA ARG A 72 -1.30 5.41 0.94
C ARG A 72 -0.83 6.44 1.96
N THR A 73 0.44 6.37 2.36
CA THR A 73 1.08 7.35 3.25
C THR A 73 1.16 8.77 2.69
N ALA A 74 0.80 8.99 1.42
CA ALA A 74 0.66 10.34 0.86
C ALA A 74 -0.54 11.10 1.42
N PHE A 75 -1.48 10.42 2.10
CA PHE A 75 -2.64 11.03 2.76
C PHE A 75 -2.56 10.84 4.27
N GLU A 76 -3.10 11.78 5.04
CA GLU A 76 -3.20 11.61 6.49
C GLU A 76 -4.26 10.59 6.88
N GLN A 77 -4.09 10.07 8.11
CA GLN A 77 -4.81 8.94 8.66
C GLN A 77 -6.34 9.12 8.64
N ASP A 78 -6.81 10.33 8.92
CA ASP A 78 -8.24 10.67 8.97
C ASP A 78 -8.95 10.48 7.61
N LEU A 79 -8.26 10.73 6.50
CA LEU A 79 -8.79 10.55 5.16
C LEU A 79 -8.58 9.12 4.66
N LEU A 80 -7.48 8.47 5.06
CA LEU A 80 -7.26 7.04 4.80
C LEU A 80 -8.36 6.16 5.40
N HIS A 81 -8.90 6.54 6.57
CA HIS A 81 -10.07 5.86 7.17
C HIS A 81 -11.27 5.87 6.22
N SER A 82 -11.46 6.97 5.48
CA SER A 82 -12.58 7.12 4.55
C SER A 82 -12.34 6.34 3.25
N PHE A 83 -11.08 6.18 2.80
CA PHE A 83 -10.75 5.39 1.61
C PHE A 83 -10.87 3.87 1.83
N GLY A 84 -10.92 3.42 3.08
CA GLY A 84 -11.17 2.03 3.46
C GLY A 84 -12.65 1.67 3.61
N ALA A 85 -13.58 2.51 3.13
CA ALA A 85 -15.01 2.26 3.24
C ALA A 85 -15.41 0.90 2.64
N PHE A 86 -16.23 0.15 3.38
CA PHE A 86 -16.68 -1.20 3.02
C PHE A 86 -17.51 -1.26 1.71
N MET A 87 -18.03 -0.12 1.26
CA MET A 87 -18.87 -0.01 0.07
C MET A 87 -18.05 0.02 -1.23
N THR A 88 -18.52 -0.67 -2.28
CA THR A 88 -17.86 -0.73 -3.59
C THR A 88 -17.67 0.65 -4.24
N VAL A 89 -18.64 1.54 -4.07
CA VAL A 89 -18.66 2.93 -4.53
C VAL A 89 -19.29 3.79 -3.43
N CYS A 90 -18.56 4.80 -2.96
CA CYS A 90 -19.05 5.76 -1.98
C CYS A 90 -18.61 7.17 -2.35
N ASN A 91 -19.36 8.17 -1.88
CA ASN A 91 -18.96 9.57 -1.97
C ASN A 91 -18.33 9.97 -0.64
N ILE A 92 -17.05 10.34 -0.68
CA ILE A 92 -16.32 10.80 0.50
C ILE A 92 -16.28 12.32 0.47
N SER A 93 -17.04 12.95 1.37
CA SER A 93 -17.09 14.41 1.53
C SER A 93 -16.51 14.90 2.87
N ARG A 94 -16.27 13.98 3.82
CA ARG A 94 -15.69 14.30 5.14
C ARG A 94 -14.21 14.68 5.00
N ASN A 95 -13.68 15.37 6.01
CA ASN A 95 -12.26 15.69 6.15
C ASN A 95 -11.62 16.44 4.96
N ASP A 96 -12.40 17.27 4.24
CA ASP A 96 -11.97 18.00 3.04
C ASP A 96 -11.43 17.09 1.92
N ALA A 97 -11.96 15.87 1.79
CA ALA A 97 -11.47 14.83 0.89
C ALA A 97 -11.22 15.31 -0.55
N GLU A 98 -12.20 15.99 -1.17
CA GLU A 98 -12.09 16.46 -2.55
C GLU A 98 -10.88 17.39 -2.76
N ARG A 99 -10.70 18.35 -1.84
CA ARG A 99 -9.57 19.30 -1.90
C ARG A 99 -8.24 18.58 -1.73
N ARG A 100 -8.15 17.69 -0.74
CA ARG A 100 -6.91 16.97 -0.41
C ARG A 100 -6.51 16.03 -1.54
N VAL A 101 -7.46 15.27 -2.07
CA VAL A 101 -7.27 14.44 -3.27
C VAL A 101 -6.84 15.29 -4.46
N ALA A 102 -7.43 16.46 -4.69
CA ALA A 102 -7.02 17.35 -5.79
C ALA A 102 -5.57 17.86 -5.61
N VAL A 103 -5.15 18.17 -4.39
CA VAL A 103 -3.78 18.64 -4.10
C VAL A 103 -2.75 17.52 -4.31
N VAL A 104 -3.05 16.31 -3.81
CA VAL A 104 -2.21 15.14 -4.04
C VAL A 104 -2.20 14.74 -5.51
N LEU A 105 -3.33 14.84 -6.23
CA LEU A 105 -3.39 14.62 -7.67
C LEU A 105 -2.45 15.58 -8.43
N ALA A 106 -2.35 16.84 -7.98
CA ALA A 106 -1.43 17.84 -8.52
C ALA A 106 0.05 17.64 -8.12
N GLY A 107 0.38 16.54 -7.44
CA GLY A 107 1.75 16.17 -7.07
C GLY A 107 2.28 16.82 -5.79
N LYS A 108 1.42 17.50 -5.01
CA LYS A 108 1.79 18.13 -3.75
C LYS A 108 1.47 17.22 -2.55
N GLU A 109 2.06 17.51 -1.39
CA GLU A 109 1.75 16.79 -0.15
C GLU A 109 0.32 17.09 0.33
N ASP A 110 -0.27 16.13 1.04
CA ASP A 110 -1.60 16.29 1.63
C ASP A 110 -1.60 17.47 2.61
N PRO A 111 -2.44 18.49 2.39
CA PRO A 111 -2.47 19.69 3.23
C PRO A 111 -3.20 19.48 4.57
N GLY A 112 -3.65 18.25 4.87
CA GLY A 112 -4.38 17.90 6.09
C GLY A 112 -5.79 18.47 6.16
N PRO A 113 -6.58 18.11 7.19
CA PRO A 113 -7.90 18.69 7.43
C PRO A 113 -7.78 20.17 7.83
N ARG A 114 -8.69 21.03 7.36
CA ARG A 114 -8.75 22.40 7.87
C ARG A 114 -9.29 22.38 9.30
N VAL A 115 -8.45 22.79 10.26
CA VAL A 115 -8.90 23.01 11.64
C VAL A 115 -9.87 24.19 11.64
N GLY A 116 -11.17 23.90 11.77
CA GLY A 116 -12.22 24.90 12.01
C GLY A 116 -13.17 25.16 10.85
N LEU A 117 -13.94 24.15 10.43
CA LEU A 117 -15.29 24.32 9.82
C LEU A 117 -16.01 22.96 9.90
N GLY A 118 -16.69 22.72 11.02
CA GLY A 118 -17.76 21.71 11.04
C GLY A 118 -18.76 22.06 9.94
N ASN A 119 -19.09 21.09 9.10
CA ASN A 119 -19.97 21.21 7.94
C ASN A 119 -21.22 22.07 8.23
N ALA A 120 -21.25 23.30 7.70
CA ALA A 120 -22.50 24.02 7.52
C ALA A 120 -23.30 23.32 6.41
N LYS A 121 -24.27 22.49 6.80
CA LYS A 121 -25.30 21.93 5.90
C LYS A 121 -25.95 23.09 5.13
N LYS A 122 -25.80 23.12 3.81
CA LYS A 122 -26.73 23.85 2.94
C LYS A 122 -28.06 23.07 2.91
N PRO A 123 -29.22 23.70 3.14
CA PRO A 123 -30.52 23.05 2.98
C PRO A 123 -30.84 22.98 1.48
N GLY A 124 -30.50 21.85 0.86
CA GLY A 124 -30.89 21.51 -0.51
C GLY A 124 -31.42 20.10 -0.53
N VAL A 125 -32.68 19.94 -0.92
CA VAL A 125 -33.45 18.70 -0.98
C VAL A 125 -32.63 17.59 -1.64
N SER A 126 -32.05 16.71 -0.84
CA SER A 126 -31.46 15.45 -1.25
C SER A 126 -32.33 14.33 -0.67
N PRO A 127 -32.60 13.23 -1.40
CA PRO A 127 -33.30 12.09 -0.83
C PRO A 127 -32.56 11.60 0.43
N PRO A 128 -33.23 10.90 1.37
CA PRO A 128 -32.58 10.40 2.58
C PRO A 128 -31.50 9.38 2.17
N VAL A 129 -30.27 9.85 2.01
CA VAL A 129 -29.09 8.99 1.97
C VAL A 129 -28.97 8.47 3.39
N ILE A 130 -29.35 7.22 3.60
CA ILE A 130 -28.98 6.49 4.80
C ILE A 130 -27.46 6.38 4.72
N GLU A 131 -26.74 7.32 5.34
CA GLU A 131 -25.30 7.23 5.55
C GLU A 131 -25.08 5.99 6.42
N PRO A 132 -24.53 4.89 5.89
CA PRO A 132 -24.19 3.76 6.74
C PRO A 132 -23.09 4.22 7.70
N GLU A 133 -23.15 3.76 8.95
CA GLU A 133 -21.95 3.77 9.80
C GLU A 133 -20.89 2.92 9.09
N GLU A 134 -19.93 3.59 8.46
CA GLU A 134 -18.76 2.97 7.85
C GLU A 134 -17.96 2.33 8.98
N VAL A 135 -18.00 1.00 9.06
CA VAL A 135 -17.09 0.25 9.92
C VAL A 135 -15.76 0.20 9.17
N PRO A 136 -14.70 0.88 9.64
CA PRO A 136 -13.42 0.88 8.95
C PRO A 136 -12.84 -0.53 8.90
N ASP A 137 -12.17 -0.87 7.81
CA ASP A 137 -11.34 -2.07 7.72
C ASP A 137 -10.19 -1.94 8.74
N LEU A 138 -10.39 -2.52 9.92
CA LEU A 138 -9.47 -2.43 11.05
C LEU A 138 -8.10 -3.03 10.71
N GLY A 139 -8.06 -4.05 9.84
CA GLY A 139 -6.81 -4.67 9.39
C GLY A 139 -6.00 -3.74 8.51
N GLN A 140 -6.64 -3.15 7.50
CA GLN A 140 -6.00 -2.16 6.64
C GLN A 140 -5.58 -0.92 7.43
N LEU A 141 -6.40 -0.50 8.40
CA LEU A 141 -6.11 0.63 9.27
C LEU A 141 -4.83 0.41 10.09
N ALA A 142 -4.74 -0.73 10.77
CA ALA A 142 -3.58 -1.08 11.57
C ALA A 142 -2.33 -1.18 10.68
N HIS A 143 -2.45 -1.77 9.48
CA HIS A 143 -1.34 -1.86 8.53
C HIS A 143 -0.85 -0.47 8.09
N ASP A 144 -1.75 0.44 7.72
CA ASP A 144 -1.39 1.80 7.32
C ASP A 144 -0.66 2.56 8.45
N GLN A 145 -1.11 2.40 9.70
CA GLN A 145 -0.45 3.00 10.87
C GLN A 145 0.97 2.45 11.07
N ILE A 146 1.18 1.15 10.87
CA ILE A 146 2.49 0.51 11.00
C ILE A 146 3.44 1.00 9.90
N VAL A 147 2.97 1.08 8.65
CA VAL A 147 3.75 1.62 7.53
C VAL A 147 4.15 3.08 7.81
N ALA A 148 3.20 3.92 8.24
CA ALA A 148 3.48 5.31 8.57
C ALA A 148 4.50 5.45 9.72
N HIS A 149 4.39 4.63 10.77
CA HIS A 149 5.33 4.62 11.89
C HIS A 149 6.74 4.20 11.45
N ILE A 150 6.85 3.14 10.64
CA ILE A 150 8.14 2.68 10.12
C ILE A 150 8.77 3.76 9.24
N GLN A 151 8.00 4.38 8.35
CA GLN A 151 8.49 5.46 7.49
C GLN A 151 9.02 6.65 8.30
N ALA A 152 8.37 7.01 9.41
CA ALA A 152 8.77 8.13 10.25
C ALA A 152 9.98 7.83 11.12
N ARG A 153 10.13 6.59 11.62
CA ARG A 153 11.17 6.22 12.60
C ARG A 153 12.39 5.54 12.00
N PHE A 154 12.21 4.79 10.92
CA PHE A 154 13.25 3.96 10.31
C PHE A 154 13.74 4.50 8.96
N ALA A 155 13.60 5.80 8.67
CA ALA A 155 14.10 6.38 7.42
C ALA A 155 15.65 6.31 7.32
N GLY A 156 16.18 6.36 6.10
CA GLY A 156 17.62 6.33 5.86
C GLY A 156 18.25 4.98 6.18
N HIS A 157 19.34 4.98 6.95
CA HIS A 157 20.08 3.76 7.33
C HIS A 157 19.33 2.89 8.34
N ALA A 158 18.40 3.46 9.11
CA ALA A 158 17.62 2.70 10.08
C ALA A 158 16.74 1.63 9.41
N LEU A 159 16.31 1.84 8.15
CA LEU A 159 15.59 0.81 7.38
C LEU A 159 16.49 -0.39 7.10
N ALA A 160 17.78 -0.15 6.80
CA ALA A 160 18.73 -1.23 6.60
C ALA A 160 18.95 -2.02 7.90
N THR A 161 19.03 -1.34 9.05
CA THR A 161 19.10 -1.99 10.37
C THR A 161 17.85 -2.81 10.66
N LEU A 162 16.66 -2.31 10.31
CA LEU A 162 15.40 -3.04 10.48
C LEU A 162 15.35 -4.30 9.59
N VAL A 163 15.73 -4.18 8.32
CA VAL A 163 15.81 -5.31 7.39
C VAL A 163 16.86 -6.33 7.87
N ASP A 164 18.00 -5.87 8.37
CA ASP A 164 19.04 -6.73 8.95
C ASP A 164 18.50 -7.55 10.13
N ALA A 165 17.82 -6.90 11.07
CA ALA A 165 17.19 -7.57 12.21
C ALA A 165 16.14 -8.61 11.78
N VAL A 166 15.33 -8.30 10.76
CA VAL A 166 14.35 -9.24 10.19
C VAL A 166 15.05 -10.45 9.57
N LEU A 167 16.15 -10.25 8.84
CA LEU A 167 16.92 -11.34 8.24
C LEU A 167 17.58 -12.22 9.29
N GLN A 168 18.16 -11.62 10.35
CA GLN A 168 18.74 -12.38 11.46
C GLN A 168 17.68 -13.23 12.18
N ALA A 169 16.49 -12.66 12.40
CA ALA A 169 15.36 -13.38 12.98
C ALA A 169 14.82 -14.51 12.06
N ASP A 170 15.03 -14.41 10.75
CA ASP A 170 14.75 -15.44 9.73
C ASP A 170 15.93 -16.46 9.60
N GLY A 171 16.93 -16.37 10.49
CA GLY A 171 18.04 -17.30 10.62
C GLY A 171 19.21 -17.04 9.67
N TRP A 172 19.35 -15.82 9.14
CA TRP A 172 20.55 -15.41 8.41
C TRP A 172 21.62 -14.93 9.37
N VAL A 173 22.89 -15.14 9.01
CA VAL A 173 24.00 -14.43 9.64
C VAL A 173 24.42 -13.32 8.69
N THR A 174 24.25 -12.08 9.14
CA THR A 174 24.37 -10.90 8.29
C THR A 174 25.50 -9.98 8.74
N LYS A 175 25.94 -9.13 7.81
CA LYS A 175 26.90 -8.06 8.04
C LYS A 175 26.43 -6.81 7.30
N VAL A 176 26.13 -5.77 8.06
CA VAL A 176 25.75 -4.46 7.52
C VAL A 176 27.00 -3.70 7.08
N SER A 177 26.96 -3.13 5.88
CA SER A 177 28.03 -2.29 5.34
C SER A 177 28.07 -0.94 6.09
N PRO A 178 29.26 -0.39 6.37
CA PRO A 178 29.37 0.94 6.96
C PRO A 178 28.81 2.02 6.01
N PRO A 179 28.39 3.18 6.54
CA PRO A 179 27.94 4.30 5.71
C PRO A 179 29.08 4.77 4.79
N GLY A 180 28.90 4.66 3.47
CA GLY A 180 29.95 5.02 2.52
C GLY A 180 29.64 4.61 1.07
N ALA A 181 30.61 4.83 0.19
CA ALA A 181 30.54 4.50 -1.24
C ALA A 181 30.70 2.99 -1.53
N ASP A 182 30.13 2.14 -0.67
CA ASP A 182 30.17 0.69 -0.84
C ASP A 182 29.13 0.28 -1.88
N GLY A 183 29.48 0.45 -3.16
CA GLY A 183 29.17 -0.45 -4.28
C GLY A 183 27.71 -0.87 -4.53
N GLY A 184 26.73 -0.26 -3.86
CA GLY A 184 25.32 -0.63 -3.96
C GLY A 184 24.87 -1.82 -3.10
N VAL A 185 25.59 -2.23 -2.04
CA VAL A 185 25.13 -3.27 -1.09
C VAL A 185 25.18 -2.77 0.34
N ASP A 186 24.04 -2.87 1.01
CA ASP A 186 23.84 -2.43 2.39
C ASP A 186 24.01 -3.59 3.39
N ILE A 187 23.68 -4.82 3.00
CA ILE A 187 23.78 -6.00 3.86
C ILE A 187 24.29 -7.18 3.04
N LEU A 188 25.25 -7.91 3.60
CA LEU A 188 25.66 -9.23 3.12
C LEU A 188 25.17 -10.28 4.10
N GLY A 189 24.66 -11.41 3.59
CA GLY A 189 24.16 -12.51 4.40
C GLY A 189 24.67 -13.86 3.93
N GLY A 190 24.81 -14.79 4.87
CA GLY A 190 25.05 -16.20 4.60
C GLY A 190 24.34 -17.08 5.64
N ARG A 191 24.55 -18.40 5.53
CA ARG A 191 24.03 -19.38 6.49
C ARG A 191 25.16 -20.01 7.31
N GLY A 192 24.77 -20.88 8.24
CA GLY A 192 25.69 -21.54 9.16
C GLY A 192 26.12 -20.65 10.31
N SER A 193 26.84 -21.21 11.27
CA SER A 193 27.26 -20.50 12.50
C SER A 193 28.22 -19.33 12.25
N LEU A 194 28.94 -19.36 11.13
CA LEU A 194 29.91 -18.32 10.75
C LEU A 194 29.39 -17.41 9.62
N GLY A 195 28.20 -17.67 9.06
CA GLY A 195 27.67 -16.91 7.92
C GLY A 195 28.45 -17.08 6.62
N LEU A 196 29.18 -18.18 6.47
CA LEU A 196 30.00 -18.48 5.29
C LEU A 196 29.35 -19.52 4.37
N ASP A 197 28.31 -20.21 4.84
CA ASP A 197 27.64 -21.25 4.08
C ASP A 197 26.68 -20.64 3.05
N GLU A 198 26.45 -21.38 1.97
CA GLU A 198 25.45 -21.06 0.96
C GLU A 198 24.02 -21.30 1.49
N PRO A 199 23.00 -20.59 0.96
CA PRO A 199 23.11 -19.53 -0.05
C PRO A 199 23.69 -18.22 0.52
N ARG A 200 24.38 -17.47 -0.33
CA ARG A 200 24.88 -16.12 -0.02
C ARG A 200 23.93 -15.07 -0.59
N LEU A 201 23.70 -14.05 0.20
CA LEU A 201 22.71 -13.00 -0.04
C LEU A 201 23.39 -11.63 -0.12
N CYS A 202 23.11 -10.88 -1.17
CA CYS A 202 23.35 -9.44 -1.23
C CYS A 202 22.04 -8.68 -1.07
N VAL A 203 22.00 -7.69 -0.17
CA VAL A 203 20.83 -6.85 0.06
C VAL A 203 21.16 -5.40 -0.24
N GLN A 204 20.27 -4.75 -0.99
CA GLN A 204 20.29 -3.30 -1.17
C GLN A 204 18.98 -2.71 -0.67
N VAL A 205 19.06 -1.63 0.10
CA VAL A 205 17.93 -1.00 0.78
C VAL A 205 17.82 0.46 0.34
N LYS A 206 16.63 0.83 -0.14
CA LYS A 206 16.27 2.19 -0.52
C LYS A 206 15.06 2.64 0.30
N SER A 207 15.28 3.58 1.21
CA SER A 207 14.24 4.16 2.07
C SER A 207 13.43 5.29 1.43
N GLN A 208 13.64 5.56 0.15
CA GLN A 208 12.94 6.62 -0.58
C GLN A 208 11.46 6.24 -0.82
N ASN A 209 10.59 7.25 -0.85
CA ASN A 209 9.17 7.09 -1.16
C ASN A 209 8.88 7.00 -2.67
N SER A 210 9.85 7.36 -3.52
CA SER A 210 9.74 7.18 -4.97
C SER A 210 10.05 5.74 -5.37
N PRO A 211 9.33 5.18 -6.35
CA PRO A 211 9.63 3.84 -6.85
C PRO A 211 11.06 3.75 -7.40
N ALA A 212 11.74 2.64 -7.13
CA ALA A 212 13.05 2.37 -7.70
C ALA A 212 12.97 2.16 -9.22
N ASP A 213 14.02 2.60 -9.91
CA ASP A 213 14.20 2.37 -11.35
C ASP A 213 15.03 1.12 -11.64
N VAL A 214 15.14 0.78 -12.93
CA VAL A 214 15.83 -0.42 -13.41
C VAL A 214 17.34 -0.37 -13.18
N THR A 215 17.93 0.82 -13.03
CA THR A 215 19.37 0.96 -12.80
C THR A 215 19.74 0.37 -11.45
N VAL A 216 18.94 0.61 -10.42
CA VAL A 216 19.16 0.05 -9.07
C VAL A 216 19.13 -1.47 -9.10
N TYR A 217 18.14 -2.05 -9.80
CA TYR A 217 18.03 -3.50 -9.96
C TYR A 217 19.26 -4.11 -10.65
N ARG A 218 19.71 -3.52 -11.76
CA ARG A 218 20.90 -3.99 -12.49
C ARG A 218 22.19 -3.78 -11.71
N THR A 219 22.30 -2.71 -10.94
CA THR A 219 23.43 -2.48 -10.03
C THR A 219 23.52 -3.61 -9.02
N LEU A 220 22.41 -3.98 -8.36
CA LEU A 220 22.40 -5.11 -7.42
C LEU A 220 22.83 -6.42 -8.11
N GLN A 221 22.34 -6.71 -9.32
CA GLN A 221 22.77 -7.90 -10.07
C GLN A 221 24.27 -7.91 -10.35
N GLY A 222 24.86 -6.76 -10.69
CA GLY A 222 26.31 -6.62 -10.86
C GLY A 222 27.06 -6.87 -9.55
N THR A 223 26.57 -6.31 -8.44
CA THR A 223 27.19 -6.49 -7.13
C THR A 223 27.11 -7.93 -6.65
N MET A 224 26.01 -8.65 -6.91
CA MET A 224 25.91 -10.09 -6.64
C MET A 224 27.02 -10.88 -7.34
N GLN A 225 27.39 -10.54 -8.58
CA GLN A 225 28.51 -11.20 -9.28
C GLN A 225 29.85 -10.90 -8.60
N THR A 226 30.08 -9.65 -8.17
CA THR A 226 31.30 -9.25 -7.45
C THR A 226 31.48 -10.04 -6.15
N TYR A 227 30.42 -10.18 -5.37
CA TYR A 227 30.46 -10.90 -4.09
C TYR A 227 30.22 -12.41 -4.21
N LYS A 228 29.99 -12.91 -5.43
CA LYS A 228 29.62 -14.31 -5.71
C LYS A 228 28.42 -14.76 -4.86
N ALA A 229 27.39 -13.93 -4.81
CA ALA A 229 26.14 -14.23 -4.12
C ALA A 229 25.13 -14.85 -5.10
N GLU A 230 24.54 -15.98 -4.73
CA GLU A 230 23.50 -16.63 -5.54
C GLU A 230 22.15 -15.91 -5.42
N GLN A 231 21.94 -15.21 -4.31
CA GLN A 231 20.69 -14.55 -3.97
C GLN A 231 20.86 -13.04 -3.76
N GLY A 232 19.83 -12.30 -4.15
CA GLY A 232 19.71 -10.86 -4.03
C GLY A 232 18.38 -10.48 -3.41
N LEU A 233 18.39 -9.46 -2.56
CA LEU A 233 17.18 -8.83 -2.05
C LEU A 233 17.27 -7.32 -2.30
N LEU A 234 16.38 -6.80 -3.14
CA LEU A 234 16.24 -5.37 -3.31
C LEU A 234 15.04 -4.89 -2.51
N VAL A 235 15.28 -4.08 -1.49
CA VAL A 235 14.25 -3.46 -0.66
C VAL A 235 14.07 -2.01 -1.12
N CYS A 236 12.86 -1.62 -1.50
CA CYS A 236 12.53 -0.23 -1.80
C CYS A 236 11.19 0.16 -1.17
N TRP A 237 11.22 1.09 -0.20
CA TRP A 237 10.03 1.48 0.54
C TRP A 237 8.90 2.02 -0.36
N GLY A 238 9.25 2.85 -1.35
CA GLY A 238 8.35 3.38 -2.38
C GLY A 238 7.93 2.41 -3.47
N GLY A 239 8.41 1.16 -3.43
CA GLY A 239 8.09 0.11 -4.42
C GLY A 239 8.90 0.21 -5.71
N PHE A 240 8.36 -0.37 -6.79
CA PHE A 240 9.09 -0.58 -8.04
C PHE A 240 8.27 -0.17 -9.26
N ASN A 241 8.95 0.39 -10.27
CA ASN A 241 8.28 0.71 -11.53
C ASN A 241 8.00 -0.55 -12.38
N LYS A 242 7.15 -0.41 -13.40
CA LYS A 242 6.75 -1.54 -14.28
C LYS A 242 7.93 -2.19 -15.01
N VAL A 243 8.99 -1.44 -15.30
CA VAL A 243 10.17 -1.95 -16.01
C VAL A 243 10.95 -2.90 -15.09
N VAL A 244 11.19 -2.50 -13.84
CA VAL A 244 11.81 -3.35 -12.82
C VAL A 244 11.00 -4.63 -12.60
N LEU A 245 9.67 -4.49 -12.46
CA LEU A 245 8.78 -5.64 -12.26
C LEU A 245 8.74 -6.61 -13.45
N ALA A 246 8.96 -6.12 -14.67
CA ALA A 246 9.04 -6.97 -15.86
C ALA A 246 10.40 -7.68 -15.93
N GLU A 247 11.49 -6.97 -15.66
CA GLU A 247 12.85 -7.50 -15.71
C GLU A 247 13.13 -8.50 -14.58
N SER A 248 12.61 -8.23 -13.37
CA SER A 248 12.78 -9.12 -12.21
C SER A 248 12.15 -10.50 -12.40
N ARG A 249 11.20 -10.66 -13.32
CA ARG A 249 10.65 -11.97 -13.69
C ARG A 249 11.72 -12.89 -14.27
N GLN A 250 12.69 -12.34 -15.00
CA GLN A 250 13.80 -13.12 -15.57
C GLN A 250 14.78 -13.56 -14.47
N GLY A 251 14.94 -12.74 -13.43
CA GLY A 251 15.76 -13.02 -12.26
C GLY A 251 14.99 -13.63 -11.09
N HIS A 252 13.81 -14.24 -11.30
CA HIS A 252 12.91 -14.63 -10.21
C HIS A 252 13.55 -15.56 -9.16
N PHE A 253 14.50 -16.39 -9.56
CA PHE A 253 15.20 -17.32 -8.65
C PHE A 253 16.47 -16.72 -8.02
N SER A 254 16.95 -15.59 -8.53
CA SER A 254 18.16 -14.94 -8.03
C SER A 254 17.84 -13.69 -7.22
N VAL A 255 16.85 -12.87 -7.61
CA VAL A 255 16.54 -11.60 -6.93
C VAL A 255 15.08 -11.55 -6.49
N ARG A 256 14.88 -11.22 -5.22
CA ARG A 256 13.58 -10.85 -4.65
C ARG A 256 13.48 -9.35 -4.49
N LEU A 257 12.26 -8.83 -4.68
CA LEU A 257 11.92 -7.43 -4.51
C LEU A 257 11.02 -7.33 -3.29
N TRP A 258 11.35 -6.44 -2.35
CA TRP A 258 10.50 -6.10 -1.22
C TRP A 258 10.10 -4.63 -1.28
N ASP A 259 8.80 -4.37 -1.31
CA ASP A 259 8.26 -3.05 -1.03
C ASP A 259 7.91 -2.88 0.46
N SER A 260 7.29 -1.76 0.82
CA SER A 260 6.86 -1.50 2.21
C SER A 260 5.92 -2.58 2.77
N ARG A 261 5.05 -3.16 1.94
CA ARG A 261 4.16 -4.24 2.34
C ARG A 261 4.96 -5.51 2.65
N ASP A 262 5.88 -5.89 1.77
CA ASP A 262 6.71 -7.09 1.96
C ASP A 262 7.57 -7.00 3.23
N VAL A 263 8.13 -5.82 3.52
CA VAL A 263 8.90 -5.58 4.75
C VAL A 263 8.00 -5.77 5.99
N VAL A 264 6.79 -5.20 5.97
CA VAL A 264 5.84 -5.33 7.09
C VAL A 264 5.39 -6.78 7.28
N GLU A 265 5.11 -7.52 6.20
CA GLU A 265 4.79 -8.95 6.27
C GLU A 265 5.96 -9.78 6.82
N ALA A 266 7.20 -9.44 6.46
CA ALA A 266 8.38 -10.10 7.00
C ALA A 266 8.57 -9.82 8.50
N ILE A 267 8.29 -8.58 8.95
CA ILE A 267 8.26 -8.22 10.37
C ILE A 267 7.22 -9.06 11.10
N TYR A 268 5.99 -9.17 10.59
CA TYR A 268 4.94 -9.97 11.25
C TYR A 268 5.33 -11.43 11.45
N ARG A 269 6.02 -12.03 10.47
CA ARG A 269 6.49 -13.42 10.55
C ARG A 269 7.57 -13.60 11.62
N THR A 270 8.43 -12.60 11.81
CA THR A 270 9.65 -12.70 12.62
C THR A 270 9.59 -11.93 13.94
N TYR A 271 8.50 -11.21 14.20
CA TYR A 271 8.39 -10.19 15.26
C TYR A 271 8.86 -10.66 16.63
N GLU A 272 8.43 -11.85 17.05
CA GLU A 272 8.77 -12.44 18.36
C GLU A 272 10.28 -12.71 18.54
N HIS A 273 11.02 -12.84 17.44
CA HIS A 273 12.46 -13.11 17.42
C HIS A 273 13.29 -11.85 17.10
N LEU A 274 12.65 -10.69 16.87
CA LEU A 274 13.38 -9.44 16.65
C LEU A 274 14.09 -9.00 17.94
N PRO A 275 15.22 -8.28 17.85
CA PRO A 275 15.90 -7.70 19.00
C PRO A 275 14.99 -6.83 19.86
N ALA A 276 15.23 -6.80 21.18
CA ALA A 276 14.39 -6.07 22.14
C ALA A 276 14.33 -4.57 21.84
N GLU A 277 15.41 -4.00 21.30
CA GLU A 277 15.49 -2.59 20.90
C GLU A 277 14.53 -2.30 19.74
N ILE A 278 14.49 -3.18 18.72
CA ILE A 278 13.57 -3.05 17.58
C ILE A 278 12.11 -3.23 18.05
N GLN A 279 11.83 -4.20 18.92
CA GLN A 279 10.48 -4.39 19.48
C GLN A 279 10.03 -3.18 20.32
N ALA A 280 10.95 -2.52 21.02
CA ALA A 280 10.65 -1.31 21.78
C ALA A 280 10.34 -0.11 20.87
N GLU A 281 11.04 0.03 19.75
CA GLU A 281 10.79 1.09 18.75
C GLU A 281 9.55 0.82 17.88
N LEU A 282 9.21 -0.45 17.67
CA LEU A 282 8.05 -0.92 16.90
C LEU A 282 7.17 -1.85 17.76
N PRO A 283 6.46 -1.32 18.78
CA PRO A 283 5.70 -2.14 19.72
C PRO A 283 4.39 -2.64 19.08
N LEU A 284 4.46 -3.77 18.39
CA LEU A 284 3.30 -4.44 17.81
C LEU A 284 2.65 -5.40 18.80
N LYS A 285 1.32 -5.50 18.73
CA LYS A 285 0.53 -6.47 19.48
C LYS A 285 -0.34 -7.27 18.54
N ARG A 286 -0.19 -8.61 18.56
CA ARG A 286 -1.09 -9.50 17.83
C ARG A 286 -2.43 -9.58 18.56
N VAL A 287 -3.51 -9.31 17.83
CA VAL A 287 -4.88 -9.47 18.30
C VAL A 287 -5.62 -10.45 17.41
N TRP A 288 -6.48 -11.28 18.00
CA TRP A 288 -7.38 -12.16 17.26
C TRP A 288 -8.79 -11.59 17.36
N MET A 289 -9.44 -11.39 16.22
CA MET A 289 -10.83 -10.96 16.15
C MET A 289 -11.61 -11.90 15.23
N LEU A 290 -12.89 -12.09 15.54
CA LEU A 290 -13.80 -12.75 14.61
C LEU A 290 -14.06 -11.79 13.45
N VAL A 291 -13.76 -12.24 12.24
CA VAL A 291 -14.18 -11.53 11.02
C VAL A 291 -15.68 -11.73 10.91
N PRO A 292 -16.50 -10.66 10.89
CA PRO A 292 -17.93 -10.81 10.67
C PRO A 292 -18.15 -11.49 9.32
N GLU A 293 -19.09 -12.43 9.23
CA GLU A 293 -19.44 -13.07 7.95
C GLU A 293 -19.89 -12.00 6.97
N ASP A 294 -19.09 -11.76 5.94
CA ASP A 294 -19.52 -11.04 4.75
C ASP A 294 -20.72 -11.79 4.20
N THR A 295 -21.91 -11.23 4.37
CA THR A 295 -23.13 -11.80 3.78
C THR A 295 -23.12 -11.48 2.28
N GLU A 296 -22.15 -12.04 1.55
CA GLU A 296 -22.11 -12.06 0.10
C GLU A 296 -22.85 -13.32 -0.38
N ALA A 297 -24.15 -13.13 -0.67
CA ALA A 297 -24.93 -13.96 -1.59
C ALA A 297 -25.76 -13.05 -2.50
#